data_AF-A0A9R1U0I5-F1
#
_entry.id   AF-A0A9R1U0I5-F1
#
_cell.length_a   1.000
_cell.length_b   1.000
_cell.length_c   1.000
_cell.angle_alpha   90.00
_cell.angle_beta   90.00
_cell.angle_gamma   90.00
#
_symmetry.space_group_name_H-M   'P 1'
#
loop_
_entity.id
_entity.type
_entity.pdbx_description
1 polymer ?
#
loop_
_entity_poly.entity_id
_entity_poly.type
_entity_poly.pdbx_seq_one_letter_code
_entity_poly.pdbx_strand_id
1 'polypeptide(L)' 'MTRGNQRDLARAKNMKKTVKKAAGEQDSNKGLTLEQRKQRDAERMREKQLKKAQDEQGSMKQQGVR' A
#
# COMPACT_ATOMS: atom_id res chain seq x y z
N MET A 1 28.17 -19.50 -2.12
CA MET A 1 28.00 -18.07 -2.49
C MET A 1 26.53 -17.62 -2.48
N THR A 2 25.77 -17.89 -1.41
CA THR A 2 24.29 -17.82 -1.46
C THR A 2 23.68 -17.23 -0.19
N ARG A 3 24.38 -16.30 0.47
CA ARG A 3 23.87 -15.54 1.63
C ARG A 3 24.22 -14.05 1.63
N GLY A 4 25.36 -13.67 1.04
CA GLY A 4 25.76 -12.26 0.87
C GLY A 4 24.73 -11.47 0.06
N ASN A 5 24.32 -12.00 -1.10
CA ASN A 5 23.35 -11.35 -1.98
C ASN A 5 22.01 -11.05 -1.28
N GLN A 6 21.47 -11.98 -0.48
CA GLN A 6 20.22 -11.74 0.24
C GLN A 6 20.35 -10.68 1.34
N ARG A 7 21.48 -10.66 2.06
CA ARG A 7 21.73 -9.66 3.11
C ARG A 7 21.92 -8.27 2.53
N ASP A 8 22.58 -8.17 1.38
CA ASP A 8 22.81 -6.90 0.69
C ASP A 8 21.53 -6.38 0.05
N LEU A 9 20.70 -7.27 -0.52
CA LEU A 9 19.36 -6.93 -0.98
C LEU A 9 18.46 -6.46 0.17
N ALA A 10 18.52 -7.10 1.34
CA ALA A 10 17.74 -6.68 2.52
C ALA A 10 18.19 -5.29 3.02
N ARG A 11 19.51 -5.05 3.08
CA ARG A 11 20.06 -3.73 3.43
C ARG A 11 19.66 -2.67 2.41
N ALA A 12 19.79 -2.94 1.12
CA ALA A 12 19.37 -2.02 0.06
C ALA A 12 17.86 -1.73 0.14
N LYS A 13 17.02 -2.74 0.41
CA LYS A 13 15.57 -2.56 0.62
C LYS A 13 15.27 -1.69 1.84
N ASN A 14 16.01 -1.84 2.93
CA ASN A 14 15.83 -1.02 4.14
C ASN A 14 16.30 0.42 3.92
N MET A 15 17.46 0.62 3.27
CA MET A 15 17.94 1.96 2.89
C MET A 15 16.96 2.67 1.96
N LYS A 16 16.33 1.96 1.02
CA LYS A 16 15.27 2.53 0.17
C LYS A 16 14.01 2.92 0.94
N LYS A 17 13.76 2.36 2.13
CA LYS A 17 12.63 2.76 2.99
C LYS A 17 12.94 4.04 3.76
N THR A 18 14.19 4.24 4.16
CA THR A 18 14.62 5.43 4.92
C THR A 18 14.86 6.64 4.03
N VAL A 19 15.23 6.44 2.76
CA VAL A 19 15.47 7.53 1.78
C VAL A 19 14.18 8.00 1.08
N LYS A 20 12.99 7.61 1.57
CA LYS A 20 11.74 8.10 0.98
C LYS A 20 11.57 9.59 1.27
N LYS A 21 11.34 10.39 0.22
CA LYS A 21 11.03 11.82 0.33
C LYS A 21 9.87 12.04 1.31
N ALA A 22 9.91 13.14 2.06
CA ALA A 22 8.85 13.48 3.01
C ALA A 22 7.47 13.52 2.31
N ALA A 23 6.38 13.31 3.05
CA ALA A 23 5.05 13.31 2.44
C ALA A 23 4.73 14.61 1.67
N GLY A 24 5.32 15.75 2.07
CA GLY A 24 5.25 17.03 1.36
C GLY A 24 5.93 17.04 -0.01
N GLU A 25 7.00 16.29 -0.16
CA GLU A 25 7.92 16.26 -1.31
C GLU A 25 7.60 15.15 -2.32
N GLN A 26 6.59 14.32 -2.02
CA GLN A 26 6.07 13.34 -2.96
C GLN A 26 5.33 14.07 -4.08
N ASP A 27 5.71 13.79 -5.33
CA ASP A 27 5.12 14.43 -6.50
C ASP A 27 3.60 14.20 -6.59
N SER A 28 3.11 13.05 -6.09
CA SER A 28 1.68 12.71 -5.98
C SER A 28 0.88 13.64 -5.05
N ASN A 29 1.60 14.36 -4.20
CA ASN A 29 1.04 15.23 -3.17
C ASN A 29 1.24 16.72 -3.49
N LYS A 30 1.87 17.03 -4.63
CA LYS A 30 2.09 18.40 -5.10
C LYS A 30 0.76 19.12 -5.31
N GLY A 31 0.60 20.31 -4.73
CA GLY A 31 -0.61 21.11 -4.84
C GLY A 31 -1.79 20.68 -3.95
N LEU A 32 -1.63 19.64 -3.11
CA LEU A 32 -2.67 19.22 -2.18
C LEU A 32 -2.38 19.70 -0.76
N THR A 33 -3.41 20.23 -0.11
CA THR A 33 -3.38 20.53 1.32
C THR A 33 -3.35 19.24 2.15
N LEU A 34 -2.95 19.35 3.42
CA LEU A 34 -2.94 18.19 4.33
C LEU A 34 -4.31 17.54 4.48
N GLU A 35 -5.37 18.34 4.46
CA GLU A 35 -6.75 17.87 4.58
C GLU A 35 -7.19 17.07 3.35
N GLN A 36 -6.92 17.58 2.15
CA GLN A 36 -7.21 16.88 0.89
C GLN A 36 -6.46 15.54 0.78
N ARG A 37 -5.23 15.49 1.29
CA ARG A 37 -4.45 14.23 1.34
C ARG A 37 -5.13 13.22 2.27
N LYS A 38 -5.55 13.65 3.47
CA LYS A 38 -6.27 12.81 4.42
C LYS A 38 -7.60 12.31 3.87
N GLN A 39 -8.36 13.17 3.19
CA GLN A 39 -9.62 12.80 2.54
C GLN A 39 -9.41 11.73 1.47
N ARG A 40 -8.44 11.93 0.56
CA ARG A 40 -8.07 10.94 -0.47
C ARG A 40 -7.64 9.60 0.14
N ASP A 41 -6.86 9.63 1.21
CA ASP A 41 -6.42 8.41 1.90
C ASP A 41 -7.60 7.69 2.56
N ALA A 42 -8.53 8.43 3.15
CA ALA A 42 -9.75 7.88 3.75
C ALA A 42 -10.68 7.26 2.70
N GLU A 43 -10.89 7.93 1.56
CA GLU A 43 -11.71 7.41 0.45
C GLU A 43 -11.15 6.09 -0.08
N ARG A 44 -9.84 6.04 -0.39
CA ARG A 44 -9.18 4.81 -0.82
C ARG A 44 -9.29 3.68 0.21
N MET A 45 -9.27 4.01 1.50
CA MET A 45 -9.45 3.02 2.56
C MET A 45 -10.89 2.51 2.66
N ARG A 46 -11.89 3.35 2.43
CA ARG A 46 -13.30 2.93 2.36
C ARG A 46 -13.54 2.03 1.16
N GLU A 47 -13.06 2.42 -0.02
CA GLU A 47 -13.14 1.61 -1.24
C GLU A 47 -12.47 0.25 -1.06
N LYS A 48 -11.28 0.21 -0.45
CA LYS A 48 -10.57 -1.04 -0.20
C LYS A 48 -11.33 -1.96 0.77
N GLN A 49 -11.98 -1.40 1.79
CA GLN A 49 -12.82 -2.19 2.71
C GLN A 49 -14.04 -2.76 2.00
N LEU A 50 -14.72 -1.94 1.20
CA LEU A 50 -15.86 -2.38 0.39
C LEU A 50 -15.46 -3.49 -0.59
N LYS A 51 -14.35 -3.32 -1.31
CA LYS A 51 -13.84 -4.33 -2.24
C LYS A 51 -13.47 -5.63 -1.53
N LYS A 52 -12.78 -5.56 -0.38
CA LYS A 52 -12.49 -6.76 0.42
C LYS A 52 -13.76 -7.48 0.87
N ALA A 53 -14.76 -6.75 1.35
CA ALA A 53 -16.03 -7.34 1.75
C ALA A 53 -16.74 -8.01 0.55
N GLN A 54 -16.69 -7.40 -0.63
CA GLN A 54 -17.23 -8.00 -1.86
C GLN A 54 -16.45 -9.24 -2.29
N ASP A 55 -15.12 -9.20 -2.24
CA ASP A 55 -14.26 -10.34 -2.59
C ASP A 55 -14.48 -11.50 -1.60
N GLU A 56 -14.61 -11.23 -0.30
CA GLU A 56 -14.94 -12.21 0.73
C GLU A 56 -16.32 -12.83 0.49
N GLN A 57 -17.35 -12.02 0.20
CA GLN A 57 -18.68 -12.51 -0.15
C GLN A 57 -18.70 -13.34 -1.45
N GLY A 58 -17.94 -12.91 -2.47
CA GLY A 58 -17.77 -13.65 -3.72
C GLY A 58 -17.08 -14.99 -3.50
N SER A 59 -16.04 -15.02 -2.65
CA SER A 59 -15.33 -16.24 -2.30
C SER A 59 -16.20 -17.23 -1.51
N MET A 60 -17.01 -16.75 -0.56
CA MET A 60 -17.97 -17.57 0.19
C MET A 60 -19.04 -18.16 -0.73
N LYS A 61 -19.60 -17.36 -1.65
CA LYS A 61 -20.58 -17.84 -2.64
C LYS A 61 -19.98 -18.88 -3.59
N GLN A 62 -18.71 -18.77 -3.94
CA GLN A 62 -18.03 -19.69 -4.85
C GLN A 62 -17.59 -21.00 -4.16
N GLN A 63 -17.44 -21.00 -2.83
CA GLN A 63 -17.14 -22.20 -2.04
C GLN A 63 -18.40 -22.99 -1.65
N GLY A 64 -19.56 -22.35 -1.48
CA GLY A 64 -20.83 -23.01 -1.17
C GLY A 64 -21.53 -23.70 -2.35
N VAL A 65 -20.94 -23.65 -3.56
CA VAL A 65 -21.50 -24.23 -4.80
C VAL A 65 -20.60 -25.37 -5.32
N ARG A 66 -19.74 -25.95 -4.48
CA ARG A 66 -18.91 -27.13 -4.82
C ARG A 66 -19.35 -28.35 -4.03
#